data_AF-A0A1H9H0Q4-F1
#
_entry.id   AF-A0A1H9H0Q4-F1
#
_cell.length_a   1.000
_cell.length_b   1.000
_cell.length_c   1.000
_cell.angle_alpha   90.00
_cell.angle_beta   90.00
_cell.angle_gamma   90.00
#
_symmetry.space_group_name_H-M   'P 1'
#
loop_
_entity.id
_entity.type
_entity.pdbx_description
1 polymer ?
#
loop_
_entity_poly.entity_id
_entity_poly.type
_entity_poly.pdbx_seq_one_letter_code
_entity_poly.pdbx_strand_id
1 'polypeptide(L)'
;MRGVTLKSRAAAFACAAGALVFILSLVLGYTPGQEDDLEQVGRSLIIAILCGTMSWASARRTIATTATAIDAATERLLSAAHGDLQSPVPGDIGQELPDLSVAMESLFSQVRTNLDHVQALALFDQITGLANRTSFCRQVERLLAERPADGIGALLFIDLDGFKAVNDTLGHAAGDQLLARVAGRLREVVMAQVSAGGGDGVIGRLAGDEFTMFFPHLSGLAAAQRIARAIQFALGERFDLGSQHVDLGASIGIACCPDHGDSLTELLRAADIAMYHAKHQGRGRTEIYTDQLALEAEDRAELERELLRGLERDEFLLEFQPQIDVASGRAVSAEALVRWAHPQRDLVMPGAFVPIAEESGTIVALGDWVMGRVCQTAARWSQAGISQRIAINISTRELGQADFFLRLRHAIATHAAPPTMLELEITESLVMDMEPRVLEQLRGLRKDGVRIAIDDFGTGYSNLSRLKELPVDRVKIDRSLVRDIATSAEARTICSAVVGLIQGLGMEVVVEGIESEAQMDVLRIIGCTLFQGYHLARPTGEQDYLAQFGGQPALLARDAG
;
A
#
# COMPACT_ATOMS: atom_id res chain seq x y z
N MET A 1 4.77 -56.88 -33.42
CA MET A 1 5.30 -57.04 -34.79
C MET A 1 6.82 -57.04 -34.72
N ARG A 2 7.49 -58.17 -35.00
CA ARG A 2 8.96 -58.24 -35.04
C ARG A 2 9.44 -57.42 -36.24
N GLY A 3 9.92 -56.20 -35.97
CA GLY A 3 10.43 -55.29 -36.99
C GLY A 3 11.63 -55.90 -37.69
N VAL A 4 11.48 -56.17 -38.99
CA VAL A 4 12.60 -56.47 -39.88
C VAL A 4 13.56 -55.28 -39.79
N THR A 5 14.77 -55.50 -39.28
CA THR A 5 15.76 -54.43 -39.08
C THR A 5 16.07 -53.74 -40.42
N LEU A 6 16.37 -52.43 -40.41
CA LEU A 6 16.79 -51.68 -41.60
C LEU A 6 17.88 -52.41 -42.40
N LYS A 7 18.78 -53.11 -41.70
CA LYS A 7 19.82 -53.98 -42.28
C LYS A 7 19.26 -55.11 -43.14
N SER A 8 18.17 -55.76 -42.72
CA SER A 8 17.54 -56.84 -43.48
C SER A 8 16.79 -56.34 -44.72
N ARG A 9 16.18 -55.15 -44.67
CA ARG A 9 15.55 -54.53 -45.84
C ARG A 9 16.58 -54.06 -46.88
N ALA A 10 17.70 -53.49 -46.42
CA ALA A 10 18.81 -53.11 -47.30
C ALA A 10 19.46 -54.32 -47.99
N ALA A 11 19.66 -55.42 -47.27
CA ALA A 11 20.15 -56.67 -47.85
C ALA A 11 19.16 -57.25 -48.87
N ALA A 12 17.86 -57.28 -48.55
CA ALA A 12 16.84 -57.75 -49.47
C ALA A 12 16.74 -56.89 -50.75
N PHE A 13 16.85 -55.57 -50.62
CA PHE A 13 16.86 -54.65 -51.76
C PHE A 13 18.11 -54.84 -52.64
N ALA A 14 19.29 -54.97 -52.05
CA ALA A 14 20.53 -55.23 -52.79
C ALA A 14 20.47 -56.57 -53.54
N CYS A 15 19.93 -57.62 -52.90
CA CYS A 15 19.70 -58.91 -53.55
C CYS A 15 18.67 -58.83 -54.68
N ALA A 16 17.56 -58.12 -54.48
CA ALA A 16 16.52 -57.95 -55.50
C ALA A 16 17.01 -57.12 -56.69
N ALA A 17 17.76 -56.03 -56.44
CA ALA A 17 18.39 -55.21 -57.47
C ALA A 17 19.44 -56.00 -58.25
N GLY A 18 20.29 -56.77 -57.57
CA GLY A 18 21.26 -57.67 -58.20
C GLY A 18 20.58 -58.74 -59.07
N ALA A 19 19.50 -59.36 -58.59
CA ALA A 19 18.72 -60.34 -59.35
C ALA A 19 18.03 -59.73 -60.57
N LEU A 20 17.51 -58.50 -60.47
CA LEU A 20 16.90 -57.79 -61.59
C LEU A 20 17.93 -57.46 -62.68
N VAL A 21 19.11 -56.95 -62.29
CA VAL A 21 20.21 -56.66 -63.21
C VAL A 21 20.73 -57.94 -63.88
N PHE A 22 20.79 -59.05 -63.15
CA PHE A 22 21.12 -60.36 -63.71
C PHE A 22 20.13 -60.78 -64.80
N ILE A 23 18.83 -60.73 -64.50
CA ILE A 23 17.77 -61.11 -65.44
C ILE A 23 17.78 -60.22 -66.69
N LEU A 24 17.90 -58.90 -66.50
CA LEU A 24 17.98 -57.94 -67.62
C LEU A 24 19.22 -58.16 -68.48
N SER A 25 20.38 -58.48 -67.88
CA SER A 25 21.61 -58.76 -68.60
C SER A 25 21.52 -60.06 -69.42
N LEU A 26 20.85 -61.09 -68.89
CA LEU A 26 20.57 -62.33 -69.64
C LEU A 26 19.63 -62.08 -70.82
N VAL A 27 18.56 -61.32 -70.62
CA VAL A 27 17.56 -61.03 -71.67
C VAL A 27 18.14 -60.16 -72.78
N LEU A 28 18.93 -59.13 -72.44
CA LEU A 28 19.55 -58.23 -73.42
C LEU A 28 20.70 -58.88 -74.21
N GLY A 29 21.37 -59.89 -73.65
CA GLY A 29 22.43 -60.62 -74.34
C GLY A 29 21.92 -61.76 -75.23
N TYR A 30 20.64 -62.13 -75.16
CA TYR A 30 20.12 -63.32 -75.84
C TYR A 30 19.97 -63.08 -77.35
N THR A 31 20.88 -63.64 -78.15
CA THR A 31 20.82 -63.70 -79.62
C THR A 31 20.51 -65.14 -80.08
N PRO A 32 19.46 -65.38 -80.88
CA PRO A 32 19.10 -66.74 -81.29
C PRO A 32 20.14 -67.32 -82.25
N GLY A 33 20.80 -68.41 -81.83
CA GLY A 33 21.71 -69.22 -82.68
C GLY A 33 23.19 -69.29 -82.26
N GLN A 34 23.54 -68.90 -81.02
CA GLN A 34 24.93 -68.91 -80.53
C GLN A 34 25.14 -70.00 -79.46
N GLU A 35 26.18 -70.85 -79.59
CA GLU A 35 26.44 -72.02 -78.72
C GLU A 35 27.23 -71.72 -77.42
N ASP A 36 27.56 -70.46 -77.11
CA ASP A 36 28.35 -70.07 -75.92
C ASP A 36 27.47 -69.60 -74.73
N ASP A 37 26.50 -70.42 -74.34
CA ASP A 37 25.52 -70.11 -73.28
C ASP A 37 26.16 -69.92 -71.89
N LEU A 38 27.28 -70.60 -71.62
CA LEU A 38 27.98 -70.59 -70.32
C LEU A 38 28.81 -69.31 -70.07
N GLU A 39 29.47 -68.77 -71.09
CA GLU A 39 30.31 -67.58 -70.94
C GLU A 39 29.45 -66.33 -70.72
N GLN A 40 28.30 -66.28 -71.39
CA GLN A 40 27.33 -65.20 -71.26
C GLN A 40 26.68 -65.17 -69.87
N VAL A 41 26.25 -66.32 -69.36
CA VAL A 41 25.74 -66.45 -67.97
C VAL A 41 26.80 -66.00 -66.97
N GLY A 42 28.08 -66.35 -67.20
CA GLY A 42 29.20 -65.91 -66.36
C GLY A 42 29.38 -64.39 -66.33
N ARG A 43 29.32 -63.71 -67.48
CA ARG A 43 29.43 -62.24 -67.57
C ARG A 43 28.26 -61.52 -66.90
N SER A 44 27.03 -61.99 -67.11
CA SER A 44 25.84 -61.45 -66.43
C SER A 44 25.90 -61.63 -64.92
N LEU A 45 26.44 -62.76 -64.44
CA LEU A 45 26.61 -63.03 -63.01
C LEU A 45 27.63 -62.08 -62.37
N ILE A 46 28.74 -61.78 -63.04
CA ILE A 46 29.75 -60.81 -62.56
C ILE A 46 29.13 -59.42 -62.41
N ILE A 47 28.35 -58.96 -63.39
CA ILE A 47 27.66 -57.66 -63.34
C ILE A 47 26.65 -57.64 -62.19
N ALA A 48 25.87 -58.71 -62.01
CA ALA A 48 24.91 -58.82 -60.93
C ALA A 48 25.55 -58.77 -59.54
N ILE A 49 26.70 -59.45 -59.36
CA ILE A 49 27.47 -59.42 -58.12
C ILE A 49 28.05 -58.01 -57.88
N LEU A 50 28.58 -57.35 -58.92
CA LEU A 50 29.11 -55.99 -58.81
C LEU A 50 28.01 -54.98 -58.41
N CYS A 51 26.86 -55.02 -59.07
CA CYS A 51 25.73 -54.16 -58.75
C CYS A 51 25.14 -54.47 -57.36
N GLY A 52 25.03 -55.75 -57.00
CA GLY A 52 24.57 -56.17 -55.68
C GLY A 52 25.51 -55.71 -54.56
N THR A 53 26.83 -55.81 -54.77
CA THR A 53 27.84 -55.35 -53.80
C THR A 53 27.90 -53.83 -53.70
N MET A 54 27.82 -53.08 -54.80
CA MET A 54 27.74 -51.62 -54.76
C MET A 54 26.44 -51.13 -54.10
N SER A 55 25.30 -51.76 -54.39
CA SER A 55 24.03 -51.45 -53.74
C SER A 55 24.06 -51.75 -52.24
N TRP A 56 24.62 -52.89 -51.85
CA TRP A 56 24.82 -53.26 -50.45
C TRP A 56 25.76 -52.30 -49.72
N ALA A 57 26.89 -51.94 -50.35
CA ALA A 57 27.86 -50.99 -49.79
C ALA A 57 27.26 -49.60 -49.62
N SER A 58 26.51 -49.12 -50.62
CA SER A 58 25.79 -47.84 -50.56
C SER A 58 24.75 -47.83 -49.43
N ALA A 59 23.88 -48.86 -49.37
CA ALA A 59 22.87 -48.96 -48.33
C ALA A 59 23.49 -49.12 -46.92
N ARG A 60 24.61 -49.85 -46.80
CA ARG A 60 25.36 -49.97 -45.54
C ARG A 60 25.97 -48.64 -45.10
N ARG A 61 26.48 -47.84 -46.05
CA ARG A 61 27.02 -46.50 -45.77
C ARG A 61 25.92 -45.57 -45.25
N THR A 62 24.76 -45.51 -45.91
CA THR A 62 23.62 -44.70 -45.45
C THR A 62 23.11 -45.16 -44.07
N ILE A 63 23.01 -46.48 -43.83
CA ILE A 63 22.61 -46.97 -42.50
C ILE A 63 23.64 -46.58 -41.43
N ALA A 64 24.94 -46.60 -41.76
CA ALA A 64 25.99 -46.23 -40.82
C ALA A 64 25.94 -44.74 -40.47
N THR A 65 25.74 -43.84 -41.45
CA THR A 65 25.63 -42.39 -41.21
C THR A 65 24.41 -42.03 -40.38
N THR A 66 23.26 -42.66 -40.66
CA THR A 66 22.07 -42.48 -39.82
C THR A 66 22.27 -43.03 -38.41
N ALA A 67 22.96 -44.17 -38.24
CA ALA A 67 23.24 -44.73 -36.91
C ALA A 67 24.15 -43.80 -36.08
N THR A 68 25.20 -43.24 -36.67
CA THR A 68 26.06 -42.27 -36.01
C THR A 68 25.32 -41.00 -35.62
N ALA A 69 24.37 -40.54 -36.46
CA ALA A 69 23.52 -39.40 -36.12
C ALA A 69 22.57 -39.70 -34.95
N ILE A 70 22.05 -40.92 -34.83
CA ILE A 70 21.23 -41.35 -33.69
C ILE A 70 22.05 -41.42 -32.40
N ASP A 71 23.27 -41.96 -32.45
CA ASP A 71 24.16 -42.02 -31.30
C ASP A 71 24.51 -40.60 -30.81
N ALA A 72 24.86 -39.70 -31.74
CA ALA A 72 25.09 -38.28 -31.44
C ALA A 72 23.86 -37.58 -30.85
N ALA A 73 22.66 -37.87 -31.35
CA ALA A 73 21.41 -37.34 -30.81
C ALA A 73 21.15 -37.85 -29.38
N THR A 74 21.44 -39.12 -29.12
CA THR A 74 21.30 -39.75 -27.80
C THR A 74 22.26 -39.13 -26.79
N GLU A 75 23.53 -38.98 -27.16
CA GLU A 75 24.53 -38.31 -26.32
C GLU A 75 24.14 -36.86 -26.03
N ARG A 76 23.66 -36.12 -27.03
CA ARG A 76 23.23 -34.73 -26.85
C ARG A 76 22.04 -34.62 -25.90
N LEU A 77 21.05 -35.50 -26.01
CA LEU A 77 19.91 -35.57 -25.09
C LEU A 77 20.34 -35.91 -23.66
N LEU A 78 21.28 -36.85 -23.50
CA LEU A 78 21.85 -37.18 -22.20
C LEU A 78 22.58 -35.98 -21.59
N SER A 79 23.37 -35.23 -22.36
CA SER A 79 24.02 -34.01 -21.87
C SER A 79 23.00 -32.96 -21.41
N ALA A 80 21.93 -32.76 -22.18
CA ALA A 80 20.83 -31.87 -21.82
C ALA A 80 20.12 -32.30 -20.53
N ALA A 81 19.90 -33.61 -20.34
CA ALA A 81 19.31 -34.15 -19.12
C ALA A 81 20.19 -33.92 -17.87
N HIS A 82 21.51 -33.78 -18.04
CA HIS A 82 22.45 -33.43 -16.97
C HIS A 82 22.65 -31.91 -16.81
N GLY A 83 21.88 -31.08 -17.51
CA GLY A 83 21.84 -29.62 -17.32
C GLY A 83 22.52 -28.80 -18.42
N ASP A 84 23.15 -29.42 -19.42
CA ASP A 84 23.77 -28.71 -20.54
C ASP A 84 22.75 -28.44 -21.67
N LEU A 85 22.02 -27.33 -21.52
CA LEU A 85 21.08 -26.81 -22.52
C LEU A 85 21.71 -25.71 -23.43
N GLN A 86 22.98 -25.37 -23.23
CA GLN A 86 23.64 -24.30 -23.98
C GLN A 86 24.40 -24.82 -25.21
N SER A 87 24.94 -26.04 -25.16
CA SER A 87 25.66 -26.61 -26.29
C SER A 87 24.77 -26.78 -27.53
N PRO A 88 25.26 -26.45 -28.74
CA PRO A 88 24.49 -26.61 -29.97
C PRO A 88 24.19 -28.09 -30.27
N VAL A 89 23.18 -28.34 -31.10
CA VAL A 89 22.94 -29.69 -31.63
C VAL A 89 24.03 -29.99 -32.68
N PRO A 90 24.72 -31.15 -32.61
CA PRO A 90 25.74 -31.52 -33.58
C PRO A 90 25.23 -31.45 -35.04
N GLY A 91 26.06 -30.88 -35.94
CA GLY A 91 25.70 -30.70 -37.35
C GLY A 91 25.41 -32.00 -38.10
N ASP A 92 25.99 -33.12 -37.66
CA ASP A 92 25.78 -34.45 -38.25
C ASP A 92 24.32 -34.92 -38.09
N ILE A 93 23.64 -34.48 -37.02
CA ILE A 93 22.20 -34.74 -36.81
C ILE A 93 21.38 -33.91 -37.78
N GLY A 94 21.74 -32.64 -37.98
CA GLY A 94 21.07 -31.76 -38.94
C GLY A 94 21.18 -32.24 -40.39
N GLN A 95 22.29 -32.90 -40.76
CA GLN A 95 22.50 -33.44 -42.11
C GLN A 95 21.72 -34.73 -42.36
N GLU A 96 21.68 -35.66 -41.40
CA GLU A 96 21.09 -36.99 -41.59
C GLU A 96 19.65 -37.10 -41.06
N LEU A 97 19.27 -36.28 -40.08
CA LEU A 97 17.98 -36.29 -39.37
C LEU A 97 17.48 -34.85 -39.09
N PRO A 98 17.15 -34.06 -40.14
CA PRO A 98 16.84 -32.63 -40.01
C PRO A 98 15.65 -32.34 -39.09
N ASP A 99 14.57 -33.12 -39.20
CA ASP A 99 13.38 -32.95 -38.36
C ASP A 99 13.68 -33.18 -36.87
N LEU A 100 14.56 -34.15 -36.56
CA LEU A 100 14.99 -34.41 -35.19
C LEU A 100 15.86 -33.28 -34.65
N SER A 101 16.78 -32.76 -35.48
CA SER A 101 17.63 -31.62 -35.10
C SER A 101 16.78 -30.40 -34.73
N VAL A 102 15.82 -30.04 -35.58
CA VAL A 102 14.90 -28.90 -35.35
C VAL A 102 14.04 -29.14 -34.10
N ALA A 103 13.51 -30.35 -33.92
CA ALA A 103 12.71 -30.69 -32.74
C ALA A 103 13.55 -30.58 -31.44
N MET A 104 14.79 -31.05 -31.46
CA MET A 104 15.70 -30.96 -30.31
C MET A 104 16.07 -29.51 -29.97
N GLU A 105 16.42 -28.70 -30.98
CA GLU A 105 16.71 -27.28 -30.78
C GLU A 105 15.52 -26.52 -30.20
N SER A 106 14.32 -26.77 -30.74
CA SER A 106 13.08 -26.18 -30.24
C SER A 106 12.81 -26.58 -28.79
N LEU A 107 12.96 -27.87 -28.45
CA LEU A 107 12.77 -28.38 -27.09
C LEU A 107 13.79 -27.80 -26.12
N PHE A 108 15.08 -27.75 -26.46
CA PHE A 108 16.11 -27.15 -25.59
C PHE A 108 15.87 -25.66 -25.39
N SER A 109 15.47 -24.94 -26.44
CA SER A 109 15.10 -23.52 -26.36
C SER A 109 13.89 -23.30 -25.44
N GLN A 110 12.87 -24.15 -25.55
CA GLN A 110 11.66 -24.06 -24.74
C GLN A 110 11.94 -24.38 -23.26
N VAL A 111 12.71 -25.44 -22.98
CA VAL A 111 13.11 -25.79 -21.61
C VAL A 111 13.96 -24.67 -21.00
N ARG A 112 14.91 -24.11 -21.74
CA ARG A 112 15.71 -22.96 -21.26
C ARG A 112 14.84 -21.75 -20.95
N THR A 113 13.99 -21.33 -21.89
CA THR A 113 13.07 -20.21 -21.69
C THR A 113 12.17 -20.42 -20.48
N ASN A 114 11.67 -21.65 -20.28
CA ASN A 114 10.85 -21.98 -19.10
C ASN A 114 11.66 -21.92 -17.81
N LEU A 115 12.89 -22.42 -17.79
CA LEU A 115 13.77 -22.35 -16.62
C LEU A 115 14.14 -20.90 -16.28
N ASP A 116 14.50 -20.10 -17.27
CA ASP A 116 14.79 -18.67 -17.10
C ASP A 116 13.55 -17.93 -16.57
N HIS A 117 12.35 -18.25 -17.09
CA HIS A 117 11.10 -17.69 -16.61
C HIS A 117 10.77 -18.10 -15.17
N VAL A 118 10.96 -19.38 -14.82
CA VAL A 118 10.76 -19.89 -13.45
C VAL A 118 11.76 -19.25 -12.48
N GLN A 119 13.02 -19.08 -12.87
CA GLN A 119 14.00 -18.36 -12.07
C GLN A 119 13.63 -16.88 -11.92
N ALA A 120 13.15 -16.24 -12.98
CA ALA A 120 12.68 -14.86 -12.92
C ALA A 120 11.50 -14.70 -11.96
N LEU A 121 10.52 -15.61 -11.98
CA LEU A 121 9.39 -15.64 -11.05
C LEU A 121 9.83 -15.87 -9.59
N ALA A 122 10.85 -16.70 -9.39
CA ALA A 122 11.36 -17.01 -8.06
C ALA A 122 12.15 -15.86 -7.42
N LEU A 123 12.71 -14.94 -8.22
CA LEU A 123 13.65 -13.92 -7.74
C LEU A 123 13.21 -12.47 -7.95
N PHE A 124 12.27 -12.20 -8.85
CA PHE A 124 11.88 -10.83 -9.19
C PHE A 124 10.36 -10.63 -9.10
N ASP A 125 9.99 -9.42 -8.67
CA ASP A 125 8.60 -8.95 -8.70
C ASP A 125 8.18 -8.70 -10.16
N GLN A 126 7.04 -9.25 -10.58
CA GLN A 126 6.62 -9.26 -11.98
C GLN A 126 6.15 -7.88 -12.48
N ILE A 127 5.70 -7.02 -11.57
CA ILE A 127 5.21 -5.67 -11.93
C ILE A 127 6.38 -4.71 -12.05
N THR A 128 7.29 -4.72 -11.09
CA THR A 128 8.37 -3.73 -10.98
C THR A 128 9.71 -4.21 -11.55
N GLY A 129 9.87 -5.51 -11.76
CA GLY A 129 11.13 -6.14 -12.12
C GLY A 129 12.24 -5.99 -11.08
N LEU A 130 11.91 -5.54 -9.86
CA LEU A 130 12.84 -5.44 -8.73
C LEU A 130 13.03 -6.80 -8.07
N ALA A 131 14.03 -6.92 -7.19
CA ALA A 131 14.17 -8.11 -6.36
C ALA A 131 12.88 -8.33 -5.54
N ASN A 132 12.33 -9.53 -5.59
CA ASN A 132 11.24 -9.89 -4.68
C ASN A 132 11.80 -10.09 -3.26
N ARG A 133 10.92 -10.28 -2.27
CA ARG A 133 11.31 -10.51 -0.87
C ARG A 133 12.42 -11.55 -0.70
N THR A 134 12.30 -12.71 -1.35
CA THR A 134 13.28 -13.81 -1.25
C THR A 134 14.66 -13.39 -1.77
N SER A 135 14.69 -12.76 -2.94
CA SER A 135 15.94 -12.31 -3.57
C SER A 135 16.58 -11.15 -2.82
N PHE A 136 15.78 -10.18 -2.36
CA PHE A 136 16.24 -9.05 -1.56
C PHE A 136 16.88 -9.54 -0.26
N CYS A 137 16.18 -10.39 0.50
CA CYS A 137 16.70 -10.88 1.79
C CYS A 137 18.02 -11.61 1.61
N ARG A 138 18.10 -12.51 0.61
CA ARG A 138 19.33 -13.26 0.32
C ARG A 138 20.51 -12.36 -0.05
N GLN A 139 20.27 -11.33 -0.85
CA GLN A 139 21.31 -10.37 -1.24
C GLN A 139 21.79 -9.54 -0.04
N VAL A 140 20.87 -9.06 0.80
CA VAL A 140 21.21 -8.25 1.97
C VAL A 140 21.92 -9.08 3.05
N GLU A 141 21.48 -10.31 3.32
CA GLU A 141 22.17 -11.22 4.25
C GLU A 141 23.62 -11.47 3.83
N ARG A 142 23.85 -11.69 2.54
CA ARG A 142 25.20 -11.83 1.99
C ARG A 142 26.02 -10.56 2.20
N LEU A 143 25.46 -9.39 1.89
CA LEU A 143 26.15 -8.11 2.06
C LEU A 143 26.44 -7.77 3.52
N LEU A 144 25.55 -8.14 4.45
CA LEU A 144 25.79 -7.99 5.90
C LEU A 144 26.94 -8.88 6.36
N ALA A 145 27.03 -10.12 5.86
CA ALA A 145 28.12 -11.04 6.18
C ALA A 145 29.48 -10.62 5.60
N GLU A 146 29.49 -9.97 4.44
CA GLU A 146 30.69 -9.50 3.74
C GLU A 146 31.10 -8.06 4.15
N ARG A 147 30.36 -7.42 5.06
CA ARG A 147 30.52 -5.99 5.40
C ARG A 147 31.87 -5.71 6.11
N PRO A 148 32.60 -4.67 5.71
CA PRO A 148 33.74 -4.16 6.47
C PRO A 148 33.31 -3.64 7.86
N ALA A 149 34.23 -3.67 8.82
CA ALA A 149 33.98 -3.16 10.18
C ALA A 149 33.88 -1.63 10.24
N ASP A 150 34.36 -0.92 9.21
CA ASP A 150 34.33 0.52 9.07
C ASP A 150 33.08 1.01 8.30
N GLY A 151 32.51 2.12 8.77
CA GLY A 151 31.27 2.69 8.23
C GLY A 151 30.00 2.02 8.77
N ILE A 152 28.85 2.44 8.25
CA ILE A 152 27.54 1.89 8.62
C ILE A 152 26.84 1.28 7.41
N GLY A 153 26.04 0.23 7.61
CA GLY A 153 25.03 -0.18 6.63
C GLY A 153 23.71 0.51 6.95
N ALA A 154 22.88 0.78 5.94
CA ALA A 154 21.56 1.37 6.15
C ALA A 154 20.49 0.66 5.34
N LEU A 155 19.40 0.29 6.02
CA LEU A 155 18.17 -0.21 5.43
C LEU A 155 17.13 0.90 5.46
N LEU A 156 16.53 1.15 4.30
CA LEU A 156 15.42 2.10 4.13
C LEU A 156 14.17 1.28 3.78
N PHE A 157 13.13 1.42 4.58
CA PHE A 157 11.80 0.87 4.33
C PHE A 157 10.89 1.99 3.85
N ILE A 158 10.25 1.81 2.69
CA ILE A 158 9.55 2.85 1.96
C ILE A 158 8.13 2.37 1.69
N ASP A 159 7.15 3.16 2.08
CA ASP A 159 5.75 2.90 1.79
C ASP A 159 5.13 4.09 1.05
N LEU A 160 4.32 3.80 0.03
CA LEU A 160 3.73 4.81 -0.84
C LEU A 160 2.44 5.38 -0.25
N ASP A 161 2.49 6.64 0.15
CA ASP A 161 1.33 7.32 0.71
C ASP A 161 0.26 7.56 -0.36
N GLY A 162 -0.96 7.09 -0.10
CA GLY A 162 -2.11 7.30 -0.99
C GLY A 162 -2.23 6.30 -2.14
N PHE A 163 -1.36 5.28 -2.23
CA PHE A 163 -1.43 4.27 -3.28
C PHE A 163 -2.79 3.53 -3.33
N LYS A 164 -3.38 3.25 -2.17
CA LYS A 164 -4.73 2.66 -2.10
C LYS A 164 -5.79 3.52 -2.78
N ALA A 165 -5.76 4.84 -2.58
CA ALA A 165 -6.72 5.75 -3.20
C ALA A 165 -6.59 5.76 -4.74
N VAL A 166 -5.36 5.59 -5.25
CA VAL A 166 -5.11 5.41 -6.69
C VAL A 166 -5.77 4.14 -7.20
N ASN A 167 -5.61 3.00 -6.51
CA ASN A 167 -6.27 1.75 -6.89
C ASN A 167 -7.80 1.86 -6.85
N ASP A 168 -8.33 2.49 -5.81
CA ASP A 168 -9.78 2.62 -5.62
C ASP A 168 -10.41 3.56 -6.67
N THR A 169 -9.67 4.59 -7.12
CA THR A 169 -10.18 5.61 -8.06
C THR A 169 -9.90 5.26 -9.52
N LEU A 170 -8.71 4.73 -9.83
CA LEU A 170 -8.21 4.53 -11.19
C LEU A 170 -8.12 3.04 -11.59
N GLY A 171 -8.31 2.14 -10.63
CA GLY A 171 -8.25 0.70 -10.81
C GLY A 171 -6.84 0.11 -10.70
N HIS A 172 -6.78 -1.19 -10.42
CA HIS A 172 -5.52 -1.91 -10.20
C HIS A 172 -4.51 -1.84 -11.36
N ALA A 173 -4.98 -1.77 -12.61
CA ALA A 173 -4.09 -1.66 -13.77
C ALA A 173 -3.30 -0.33 -13.77
N ALA A 174 -3.90 0.76 -13.30
CA ALA A 174 -3.20 2.03 -13.12
C ALA A 174 -2.23 1.97 -11.92
N GLY A 175 -2.61 1.28 -10.85
CA GLY A 175 -1.74 0.99 -9.71
C GLY A 175 -0.48 0.22 -10.11
N ASP A 176 -0.61 -0.82 -10.93
CA ASP A 176 0.53 -1.60 -11.42
C ASP A 176 1.49 -0.76 -12.27
N GLN A 177 0.95 0.12 -13.14
CA GLN A 177 1.77 1.06 -13.91
C GLN A 177 2.49 2.07 -13.01
N LEU A 178 1.81 2.55 -11.96
CA LEU A 178 2.39 3.46 -10.99
C LEU A 178 3.56 2.79 -10.25
N LEU A 179 3.37 1.55 -9.78
CA LEU A 179 4.43 0.77 -9.11
C LEU A 179 5.65 0.57 -10.03
N ALA A 180 5.44 0.28 -11.30
CA ALA A 180 6.53 0.15 -12.27
C ALA A 180 7.31 1.47 -12.46
N ARG A 181 6.62 2.62 -12.47
CA ARG A 181 7.27 3.95 -12.55
C ARG A 181 8.01 4.32 -11.28
N VAL A 182 7.42 4.05 -10.11
CA VAL A 182 8.07 4.21 -8.81
C VAL A 182 9.37 3.40 -8.77
N ALA A 183 9.32 2.14 -9.18
CA ALA A 183 10.51 1.29 -9.25
C ALA A 183 11.58 1.88 -10.18
N GLY A 184 11.20 2.47 -11.32
CA GLY A 184 12.09 3.18 -12.21
C GLY A 184 12.83 4.33 -11.51
N ARG A 185 12.09 5.23 -10.86
CA ARG A 185 12.68 6.38 -10.12
C ARG A 185 13.58 5.92 -8.97
N LEU A 186 13.17 4.90 -8.23
CA LEU A 186 14.01 4.37 -7.14
C LEU A 186 15.32 3.76 -7.65
N ARG A 187 15.32 3.10 -8.83
CA ARG A 187 16.56 2.61 -9.47
C ARG A 187 17.51 3.75 -9.81
N GLU A 188 17.01 4.88 -10.31
CA GLU A 188 17.83 6.06 -10.60
C GLU A 188 18.51 6.60 -9.34
N VAL A 189 17.80 6.60 -8.20
CA VAL A 189 18.37 6.98 -6.90
C VAL A 189 19.50 6.02 -6.50
N VAL A 190 19.32 4.69 -6.64
CA VAL A 190 20.39 3.71 -6.37
C VAL A 190 21.59 3.97 -7.26
N MET A 191 21.38 4.11 -8.57
CA MET A 191 22.46 4.30 -9.56
C MET A 191 23.29 5.55 -9.28
N ALA A 192 22.64 6.65 -8.88
CA ALA A 192 23.31 7.87 -8.49
C ALA A 192 24.21 7.66 -7.25
N GLN A 193 23.78 6.87 -6.27
CA GLN A 193 24.59 6.56 -5.08
C GLN A 193 25.75 5.61 -5.39
N VAL A 194 25.51 4.56 -6.19
CA VAL A 194 26.56 3.62 -6.64
C VAL A 194 27.66 4.40 -7.37
N SER A 195 27.28 5.31 -8.27
CA SER A 195 28.21 6.14 -9.05
C SER A 195 29.02 7.13 -8.18
N ALA A 196 28.47 7.52 -7.03
CA ALA A 196 29.14 8.40 -6.07
C ALA A 196 30.04 7.65 -5.06
N GLY A 197 30.26 6.34 -5.25
CA GLY A 197 31.09 5.50 -4.38
C GLY A 197 30.36 4.91 -3.17
N GLY A 198 29.03 4.89 -3.17
CA GLY A 198 28.19 4.37 -2.08
C GLY A 198 28.00 2.84 -2.02
N GLY A 199 28.76 2.08 -2.82
CA GLY A 199 28.69 0.62 -2.89
C GLY A 199 27.47 0.07 -3.66
N ASP A 200 27.37 -1.26 -3.76
CA ASP A 200 26.29 -1.99 -4.45
C ASP A 200 24.98 -1.93 -3.65
N GLY A 201 24.23 -0.85 -3.80
CA GLY A 201 22.90 -0.71 -3.21
C GLY A 201 21.93 -1.75 -3.78
N VAL A 202 21.19 -2.44 -2.90
CA VAL A 202 20.16 -3.41 -3.28
C VAL A 202 18.79 -2.77 -3.12
N ILE A 203 17.89 -3.00 -4.07
CA ILE A 203 16.50 -2.55 -4.02
C ILE A 203 15.55 -3.72 -4.26
N GLY A 204 14.48 -3.78 -3.48
CA GLY A 204 13.44 -4.80 -3.61
C GLY A 204 12.04 -4.23 -3.35
N ARG A 205 11.04 -5.00 -3.80
CA ARG A 205 9.63 -4.80 -3.44
C ARG A 205 9.18 -6.00 -2.63
N LEU A 206 8.77 -5.78 -1.38
CA LEU A 206 8.49 -6.86 -0.44
C LEU A 206 7.05 -7.35 -0.56
N ALA A 207 6.10 -6.41 -0.61
CA ALA A 207 4.68 -6.65 -0.78
C ALA A 207 3.98 -5.35 -1.19
N GLY A 208 2.79 -5.42 -1.79
CA GLY A 208 1.92 -4.24 -1.97
C GLY A 208 2.63 -3.00 -2.52
N ASP A 209 2.56 -1.92 -1.76
CA ASP A 209 3.21 -0.62 -1.96
C ASP A 209 4.53 -0.45 -1.19
N GLU A 210 5.08 -1.53 -0.64
CA GLU A 210 6.28 -1.53 0.19
C GLU A 210 7.54 -1.83 -0.62
N PHE A 211 8.46 -0.87 -0.63
CA PHE A 211 9.79 -0.98 -1.23
C PHE A 211 10.86 -0.93 -0.15
N THR A 212 11.96 -1.64 -0.36
CA THR A 212 13.10 -1.61 0.55
C THR A 212 14.40 -1.39 -0.21
N MET A 213 15.30 -0.66 0.41
CA MET A 213 16.64 -0.42 -0.11
C MET A 213 17.66 -0.71 0.98
N PHE A 214 18.79 -1.30 0.61
CA PHE A 214 19.90 -1.54 1.51
C PHE A 214 21.20 -1.07 0.90
N PHE A 215 21.95 -0.28 1.67
CA PHE A 215 23.29 0.18 1.31
C PHE A 215 24.28 -0.41 2.32
N PRO A 216 25.20 -1.30 1.90
CA PRO A 216 26.09 -2.01 2.82
C PRO A 216 27.15 -1.12 3.46
N HIS A 217 27.51 -0.01 2.81
CA HIS A 217 28.54 0.89 3.28
C HIS A 217 28.21 2.35 2.97
N LEU A 218 27.94 3.12 4.02
CA LEU A 218 27.74 4.57 3.97
C LEU A 218 28.71 5.26 4.93
N SER A 219 29.06 6.50 4.59
CA SER A 219 29.95 7.35 5.40
C SER A 219 29.36 7.79 6.75
N GLY A 220 28.08 7.52 6.99
CA GLY A 220 27.39 7.81 8.25
C GLY A 220 25.89 8.08 8.05
N LEU A 221 25.19 8.32 9.15
CA LEU A 221 23.73 8.50 9.18
C LEU A 221 23.24 9.64 8.25
N ALA A 222 24.02 10.72 8.15
CA ALA A 222 23.70 11.83 7.26
C ALA A 222 23.64 11.43 5.78
N ALA A 223 24.37 10.38 5.37
CA ALA A 223 24.28 9.84 4.01
C ALA A 223 22.95 9.11 3.80
N ALA A 224 22.53 8.26 4.75
CA ALA A 224 21.23 7.58 4.69
C ALA A 224 20.07 8.59 4.61
N GLN A 225 20.12 9.67 5.39
CA GLN A 225 19.13 10.74 5.33
C GLN A 225 19.13 11.49 3.98
N ARG A 226 20.29 11.68 3.35
CA ARG A 226 20.36 12.29 2.00
C ARG A 226 19.69 11.38 0.97
N ILE A 227 19.91 10.07 1.06
CA ILE A 227 19.26 9.09 0.19
C ILE A 227 17.75 9.13 0.38
N ALA A 228 17.27 9.11 1.63
CA ALA A 228 15.85 9.22 1.92
C ALA A 228 15.23 10.51 1.36
N ARG A 229 15.90 11.67 1.51
CA ARG A 229 15.45 12.92 0.88
C ARG A 229 15.42 12.85 -0.65
N ALA A 230 16.40 12.19 -1.28
CA ALA A 230 16.41 11.99 -2.72
C ALA A 230 15.25 11.10 -3.19
N ILE A 231 14.91 10.07 -2.41
CA ILE A 231 13.74 9.22 -2.65
C ILE A 231 12.46 10.06 -2.55
N GLN A 232 12.29 10.83 -1.46
CA GLN A 232 11.11 11.68 -1.28
C GLN A 232 10.95 12.69 -2.41
N PHE A 233 12.05 13.34 -2.82
CA PHE A 233 12.02 14.27 -3.94
C PHE A 233 11.61 13.57 -5.24
N ALA A 234 12.23 12.43 -5.55
CA ALA A 234 11.91 11.67 -6.77
C ALA A 234 10.47 11.16 -6.78
N LEU A 235 9.94 10.71 -5.64
CA LEU A 235 8.57 10.21 -5.55
C LEU A 235 7.52 11.33 -5.43
N GLY A 236 7.90 12.50 -4.93
CA GLY A 236 7.03 13.69 -4.87
C GLY A 236 6.79 14.38 -6.22
N GLU A 237 7.58 14.04 -7.25
CA GLU A 237 7.28 14.50 -8.61
C GLU A 237 6.03 13.82 -9.18
N ARG A 238 5.23 14.55 -9.97
CA ARG A 238 4.01 14.01 -10.60
C ARG A 238 4.28 12.76 -11.43
N PHE A 239 3.41 11.78 -11.32
CA PHE A 239 3.40 10.59 -12.18
C PHE A 239 2.36 10.75 -13.29
N ASP A 240 2.81 10.62 -14.54
CA ASP A 240 1.93 10.63 -15.72
C ASP A 240 1.43 9.23 -16.03
N LEU A 241 0.14 8.98 -15.79
CA LEU A 241 -0.54 7.71 -16.11
C LEU A 241 -1.49 7.94 -17.29
N GLY A 242 -0.92 8.16 -18.48
CA GLY A 242 -1.69 8.47 -19.68
C GLY A 242 -2.22 9.90 -19.67
N SER A 243 -3.55 10.08 -19.55
CA SER A 243 -4.19 11.40 -19.49
C SER A 243 -4.42 11.92 -18.06
N GLN A 244 -3.96 11.18 -17.05
CA GLN A 244 -4.15 11.51 -15.64
C GLN A 244 -2.81 11.77 -14.97
N HIS A 245 -2.81 12.68 -14.00
CA HIS A 245 -1.66 12.99 -13.15
C HIS A 245 -1.94 12.50 -11.73
N VAL A 246 -0.96 11.82 -11.16
CA VAL A 246 -1.01 11.33 -9.78
C VAL A 246 0.10 11.99 -8.97
N ASP A 247 -0.28 12.66 -7.90
CA ASP A 247 0.63 13.10 -6.84
C ASP A 247 0.73 11.98 -5.81
N LEU A 248 1.96 11.57 -5.46
CA LEU A 248 2.23 10.48 -4.53
C LEU A 248 3.21 10.93 -3.46
N GLY A 249 3.00 10.49 -2.22
CA GLY A 249 3.95 10.68 -1.12
C GLY A 249 4.72 9.40 -0.82
N ALA A 250 5.75 9.50 0.01
CA ALA A 250 6.40 8.34 0.58
C ALA A 250 6.77 8.56 2.05
N SER A 251 6.39 7.60 2.87
CA SER A 251 6.80 7.50 4.27
C SER A 251 7.99 6.55 4.35
N ILE A 252 9.12 7.02 4.91
CA ILE A 252 10.39 6.29 4.89
C ILE A 252 10.91 6.06 6.30
N GLY A 253 11.22 4.82 6.65
CA GLY A 253 11.91 4.45 7.88
C GLY A 253 13.36 4.05 7.61
N ILE A 254 14.29 4.52 8.43
CA ILE A 254 15.71 4.22 8.31
C ILE A 254 16.20 3.42 9.52
N ALA A 255 16.82 2.27 9.28
CA ALA A 255 17.60 1.53 10.28
C ALA A 255 19.06 1.39 9.85
N CYS A 256 20.00 1.49 10.79
CA CYS A 256 21.43 1.44 10.50
C CYS A 256 22.06 0.27 11.26
N CYS A 257 22.99 -0.46 10.63
CA CYS A 257 23.85 -1.40 11.34
C CYS A 257 25.24 -0.80 11.57
N PRO A 258 25.85 -1.05 12.73
CA PRO A 258 25.40 -1.98 13.78
C PRO A 258 24.38 -1.39 14.77
N ASP A 259 24.17 -0.07 14.79
CA ASP A 259 23.48 0.63 15.88
C ASP A 259 22.03 0.17 16.15
N HIS A 260 21.28 -0.23 15.12
CA HIS A 260 19.87 -0.62 15.19
C HIS A 260 19.65 -2.12 14.93
N GLY A 261 20.73 -2.91 14.94
CA GLY A 261 20.71 -4.36 14.70
C GLY A 261 21.81 -4.82 13.75
N ASP A 262 22.25 -6.05 13.95
CA ASP A 262 23.30 -6.69 13.14
C ASP A 262 22.73 -7.72 12.15
N SER A 263 21.47 -8.14 12.35
CA SER A 263 20.77 -9.06 11.46
C SER A 263 19.77 -8.33 10.55
N LEU A 264 19.50 -8.92 9.37
CA LEU A 264 18.48 -8.40 8.46
C LEU A 264 17.10 -8.32 9.14
N THR A 265 16.75 -9.29 9.97
CA THR A 265 15.46 -9.32 10.67
C THR A 265 15.31 -8.14 11.63
N GLU A 266 16.37 -7.80 12.39
CA GLU A 266 16.37 -6.63 13.28
C GLU A 266 16.28 -5.33 12.48
N LEU A 267 17.06 -5.19 11.40
CA LEU A 267 17.04 -3.99 10.56
C LEU A 267 15.70 -3.78 9.86
N LEU A 268 15.07 -4.85 9.34
CA LEU A 268 13.74 -4.77 8.75
C LEU A 268 12.71 -4.33 9.79
N ARG A 269 12.73 -4.93 10.98
CA ARG A 269 11.81 -4.56 12.08
C ARG A 269 12.02 -3.11 12.51
N ALA A 270 13.27 -2.69 12.68
CA ALA A 270 13.60 -1.32 13.09
C ALA A 270 13.17 -0.29 12.04
N ALA A 271 13.43 -0.55 10.76
CA ALA A 271 13.05 0.35 9.68
C ALA A 271 11.52 0.39 9.49
N ASP A 272 10.82 -0.73 9.66
CA ASP A 272 9.36 -0.79 9.62
C ASP A 272 8.72 0.05 10.74
N ILE A 273 9.20 -0.09 11.99
CA ILE A 273 8.75 0.76 13.12
C ILE A 273 8.94 2.24 12.81
N ALA A 274 10.11 2.63 12.28
CA ALA A 274 10.38 4.01 11.92
C ALA A 274 9.46 4.51 10.78
N MET A 275 9.24 3.69 9.75
CA MET A 275 8.35 4.01 8.63
C MET A 275 6.91 4.19 9.09
N TYR A 276 6.43 3.30 9.96
CA TYR A 276 5.09 3.39 10.53
C TYR A 276 4.93 4.66 11.37
N HIS A 277 5.93 5.02 12.19
CA HIS A 277 5.94 6.30 12.89
C HIS A 277 5.92 7.50 11.93
N ALA A 278 6.65 7.42 10.81
CA ALA A 278 6.63 8.45 9.76
C ALA A 278 5.22 8.64 9.17
N LYS A 279 4.49 7.55 8.92
CA LYS A 279 3.09 7.62 8.47
C LYS A 279 2.19 8.35 9.47
N HIS A 280 2.36 8.05 10.75
CA HIS A 280 1.52 8.61 11.80
C HIS A 280 1.78 10.11 12.04
N GLN A 281 3.03 10.55 11.91
CA GLN A 281 3.43 11.95 12.08
C GLN A 281 3.12 12.84 10.84
N GLY A 282 2.10 12.47 10.04
CA GLY A 282 1.61 13.27 8.92
C GLY A 282 2.01 12.79 7.52
N ARG A 283 2.60 11.59 7.39
CA ARG A 283 3.05 11.00 6.10
C ARG A 283 4.08 11.86 5.36
N GLY A 284 4.56 11.41 4.20
CA GLY A 284 5.47 12.18 3.34
C GLY A 284 6.80 12.56 3.99
N ARG A 285 7.21 11.81 5.03
CA ARG A 285 8.35 12.14 5.88
C ARG A 285 9.28 10.94 6.08
N THR A 286 10.47 11.24 6.56
CA THR A 286 11.50 10.25 6.85
C THR A 286 11.76 10.24 8.34
N GLU A 287 11.74 9.07 8.95
CA GLU A 287 12.08 8.87 10.36
C GLU A 287 13.21 7.85 10.49
N ILE A 288 14.08 8.08 11.48
CA ILE A 288 15.17 7.16 11.82
C ILE A 288 14.71 6.37 13.04
N TYR A 289 14.96 5.06 13.01
CA TYR A 289 14.70 4.21 14.15
C TYR A 289 15.44 4.71 15.39
N THR A 290 14.75 4.71 16.52
CA THR A 290 15.32 4.87 17.85
C THR A 290 14.62 3.90 18.79
N ASP A 291 15.25 3.55 19.92
CA ASP A 291 14.62 2.68 20.92
C ASP A 291 13.35 3.31 21.50
N GLN A 292 13.27 4.65 21.53
CA GLN A 292 12.05 5.37 21.91
C GLN A 292 10.88 5.07 20.97
N LEU A 293 11.11 5.03 19.65
CA LEU A 293 10.08 4.66 18.68
C LEU A 293 9.62 3.21 18.84
N ALA A 294 10.54 2.31 19.23
CA ALA A 294 10.18 0.92 19.50
C ALA A 294 9.25 0.80 20.71
N LEU A 295 9.55 1.54 21.79
CA LEU A 295 8.70 1.60 22.98
C LEU A 295 7.32 2.18 22.65
N GLU A 296 7.27 3.27 21.89
CA GLU A 296 6.00 3.89 21.46
C GLU A 296 5.15 2.95 20.60
N ALA A 297 5.77 2.16 19.72
CA ALA A 297 5.07 1.16 18.91
C ALA A 297 4.52 0.00 19.77
N GLU A 298 5.27 -0.46 20.76
CA GLU A 298 4.82 -1.49 21.71
C GLU A 298 3.66 -0.99 22.58
N ASP A 299 3.80 0.22 23.14
CA ASP A 299 2.76 0.90 23.91
C ASP A 299 1.46 1.05 23.11
N ARG A 300 1.58 1.42 21.83
CA ARG A 300 0.43 1.54 20.92
C ARG A 300 -0.27 0.21 20.71
N ALA A 301 0.50 -0.86 20.43
CA ALA A 301 -0.06 -2.20 20.23
C ALA A 301 -0.72 -2.75 21.51
N GLU A 302 -0.21 -2.37 22.69
CA GLU A 302 -0.86 -2.66 23.96
C GLU A 302 -2.18 -1.92 24.10
N LEU A 303 -2.18 -0.59 23.90
CA LEU A 303 -3.38 0.24 23.97
C LEU A 303 -4.47 -0.23 23.01
N GLU A 304 -4.12 -0.64 21.79
CA GLU A 304 -5.08 -1.18 20.82
C GLU A 304 -5.81 -2.43 21.37
N ARG A 305 -5.07 -3.36 21.98
CA ARG A 305 -5.66 -4.57 22.58
C ARG A 305 -6.53 -4.26 23.79
N GLU A 306 -6.18 -3.22 24.54
CA GLU A 306 -6.88 -2.82 25.75
C GLU A 306 -8.14 -2.01 25.45
N LEU A 307 -8.20 -1.28 24.32
CA LEU A 307 -9.30 -0.38 23.98
C LEU A 307 -10.67 -1.08 23.94
N LEU A 308 -10.75 -2.24 23.29
CA LEU A 308 -11.96 -3.06 23.26
C LEU A 308 -12.36 -3.56 24.65
N ARG A 309 -11.38 -3.99 25.46
CA ARG A 309 -11.64 -4.47 26.83
C ARG A 309 -12.08 -3.35 27.74
N GLY A 310 -11.54 -2.14 27.58
CA GLY A 310 -11.92 -0.97 28.35
C GLY A 310 -13.38 -0.58 28.10
N LEU A 311 -13.87 -0.75 26.86
CA LEU A 311 -15.28 -0.54 26.53
C LEU A 311 -16.18 -1.55 27.24
N GLU A 312 -15.80 -2.83 27.26
CA GLU A 312 -16.53 -3.90 27.97
C GLU A 312 -16.53 -3.73 29.50
N ARG A 313 -15.52 -3.06 30.04
CA ARG A 313 -15.32 -2.84 31.48
C ARG A 313 -15.83 -1.50 31.99
N ASP A 314 -16.50 -0.71 31.16
CA ASP A 314 -16.96 0.65 31.49
C ASP A 314 -15.81 1.56 32.01
N GLU A 315 -14.62 1.43 31.42
CA GLU A 315 -13.44 2.25 31.78
C GLU A 315 -13.45 3.64 31.10
N PHE A 316 -14.40 3.89 30.20
CA PHE A 316 -14.56 5.17 29.52
C PHE A 316 -15.51 6.10 30.29
N LEU A 317 -15.22 7.40 30.25
CA LEU A 317 -16.05 8.44 30.83
C LEU A 317 -16.12 9.66 29.91
N LEU A 318 -17.11 10.52 30.14
CA LEU A 318 -17.27 11.78 29.43
C LEU A 318 -16.97 12.94 30.36
N GLU A 319 -16.10 13.84 29.89
CA GLU A 319 -15.97 15.18 30.43
C GLU A 319 -16.69 16.17 29.51
N PHE A 320 -17.12 17.29 30.07
CA PHE A 320 -17.89 18.31 29.37
C PHE A 320 -17.14 19.63 29.41
N GLN A 321 -16.97 20.26 28.25
CA GLN A 321 -16.41 21.61 28.14
C GLN A 321 -17.48 22.60 27.67
N PRO A 322 -17.69 23.74 28.36
CA PRO A 322 -18.75 24.67 27.99
C PRO A 322 -18.35 25.52 26.77
N GLN A 323 -19.31 25.73 25.88
CA GLN A 323 -19.32 26.79 24.89
C GLN A 323 -20.15 27.94 25.43
N ILE A 324 -19.48 29.05 25.75
CA ILE A 324 -20.07 30.18 26.46
C ILE A 324 -20.41 31.29 25.47
N ASP A 325 -21.67 31.71 25.51
CA ASP A 325 -22.05 33.00 24.93
C ASP A 325 -21.61 34.11 25.86
N VAL A 326 -20.59 34.87 25.46
CA VAL A 326 -20.04 35.93 26.31
C VAL A 326 -20.94 37.15 26.41
N ALA A 327 -21.91 37.31 25.51
CA ALA A 327 -22.88 38.40 25.62
C ALA A 327 -23.84 38.15 26.79
N SER A 328 -24.27 36.89 26.97
CA SER A 328 -25.15 36.50 28.08
C SER A 328 -24.41 35.95 29.31
N GLY A 329 -23.15 35.55 29.17
CA GLY A 329 -22.36 34.85 30.18
C GLY A 329 -22.82 33.41 30.44
N ARG A 330 -23.62 32.83 29.52
CA ARG A 330 -24.27 31.52 29.71
C ARG A 330 -23.62 30.46 28.84
N ALA A 331 -23.51 29.25 29.38
CA ALA A 331 -23.20 28.07 28.58
C ALA A 331 -24.40 27.73 27.69
N VAL A 332 -24.17 27.68 26.38
CA VAL A 332 -25.20 27.36 25.36
C VAL A 332 -25.13 25.88 24.96
N SER A 333 -23.92 25.33 25.00
CA SER A 333 -23.60 23.94 24.66
C SER A 333 -22.45 23.44 25.52
N ALA A 334 -22.34 22.12 25.61
CA ALA A 334 -21.27 21.38 26.24
C ALA A 334 -20.67 20.42 25.20
N GLU A 335 -19.38 20.51 24.92
CA GLU A 335 -18.71 19.49 24.12
C GLU A 335 -18.43 18.27 25.00
N ALA A 336 -18.93 17.11 24.59
CA ALA A 336 -18.66 15.83 25.24
C ALA A 336 -17.33 15.27 24.76
N LEU A 337 -16.37 15.26 25.67
CA LEU A 337 -15.01 14.83 25.43
C LEU A 337 -14.76 13.50 26.12
N VAL A 338 -14.51 12.47 25.32
CA VAL A 338 -14.23 11.13 25.85
C VAL A 338 -12.88 11.09 26.57
N ARG A 339 -12.84 10.35 27.68
CA ARG A 339 -11.64 10.01 28.45
C ARG A 339 -11.63 8.52 28.74
N TRP A 340 -10.44 7.97 28.88
CA TRP A 340 -10.27 6.58 29.29
C TRP A 340 -9.60 6.52 30.67
N ALA A 341 -10.37 6.13 31.68
CA ALA A 341 -9.89 5.88 33.03
C ALA A 341 -9.23 4.50 33.11
N HIS A 342 -8.03 4.42 32.55
CA HIS A 342 -7.25 3.20 32.43
C HIS A 342 -6.69 2.74 33.79
N PRO A 343 -6.82 1.44 34.17
CA PRO A 343 -6.46 0.98 35.50
C PRO A 343 -4.97 1.14 35.85
N GLN A 344 -4.07 1.11 34.86
CA GLN A 344 -2.62 1.23 35.06
C GLN A 344 -2.05 2.59 34.62
N ARG A 345 -2.79 3.37 33.83
CA ARG A 345 -2.32 4.62 33.18
C ARG A 345 -3.11 5.85 33.64
N ASP A 346 -3.91 5.71 34.69
CA ASP A 346 -4.85 6.71 35.22
C ASP A 346 -5.78 7.26 34.13
N LEU A 347 -5.61 8.52 33.70
CA LEU A 347 -6.47 9.15 32.71
C LEU A 347 -5.73 9.27 31.37
N VAL A 348 -6.10 8.41 30.42
CA VAL A 348 -5.58 8.46 29.06
C VAL A 348 -6.43 9.42 28.23
N MET A 349 -5.77 10.42 27.63
CA MET A 349 -6.40 11.45 26.81
C MET A 349 -6.71 10.96 25.39
N PRO A 350 -7.77 11.49 24.74
CA PRO A 350 -8.21 11.04 23.41
C PRO A 350 -7.11 11.10 22.34
N GLY A 351 -6.18 12.05 22.41
CA GLY A 351 -5.04 12.12 21.49
C GLY A 351 -4.15 10.88 21.46
N ALA A 352 -4.15 10.06 22.52
CA ALA A 352 -3.37 8.83 22.59
C ALA A 352 -4.13 7.60 22.03
N PHE A 353 -5.46 7.54 22.17
CA PHE A 353 -6.23 6.32 21.84
C PHE A 353 -7.20 6.48 20.66
N VAL A 354 -7.67 7.70 20.34
CA VAL A 354 -8.60 7.92 19.22
C VAL A 354 -7.94 7.57 17.88
N PRO A 355 -6.69 7.98 17.56
CA PRO A 355 -6.04 7.56 16.31
C PRO A 355 -5.91 6.04 16.19
N ILE A 356 -5.64 5.35 17.31
CA ILE A 356 -5.56 3.89 17.38
C ILE A 356 -6.93 3.26 17.14
N ALA A 357 -7.98 3.80 17.76
CA ALA A 357 -9.35 3.35 17.56
C ALA A 357 -9.79 3.53 16.10
N GLU A 358 -9.41 4.65 15.48
CA GLU A 358 -9.70 4.89 14.07
C GLU A 358 -9.03 3.84 13.21
N GLU A 359 -7.71 3.65 13.31
CA GLU A 359 -6.96 2.71 12.48
C GLU A 359 -7.45 1.26 12.62
N SER A 360 -7.63 0.79 13.86
CA SER A 360 -8.12 -0.56 14.19
C SER A 360 -9.60 -0.78 13.82
N GLY A 361 -10.36 0.29 13.59
CA GLY A 361 -11.81 0.24 13.38
C GLY A 361 -12.63 0.20 14.67
N THR A 362 -11.98 0.12 15.84
CA THR A 362 -12.66 0.16 17.15
C THR A 362 -13.38 1.47 17.42
N ILE A 363 -13.06 2.55 16.68
CA ILE A 363 -13.74 3.84 16.76
C ILE A 363 -15.26 3.72 16.60
N VAL A 364 -15.76 2.74 15.84
CA VAL A 364 -17.20 2.51 15.67
C VAL A 364 -17.84 2.06 16.99
N ALA A 365 -17.20 1.13 17.70
CA ALA A 365 -17.70 0.65 18.99
C ALA A 365 -17.59 1.72 20.08
N LEU A 366 -16.50 2.49 20.08
CA LEU A 366 -16.32 3.64 20.96
C LEU A 366 -17.39 4.71 20.69
N GLY A 367 -17.63 5.02 19.41
CA GLY A 367 -18.66 5.94 18.95
C GLY A 367 -20.06 5.56 19.40
N ASP A 368 -20.43 4.28 19.25
CA ASP A 368 -21.72 3.76 19.72
C ASP A 368 -21.87 3.92 21.25
N TRP A 369 -20.81 3.66 22.01
CA TRP A 369 -20.78 3.91 23.45
C TRP A 369 -20.95 5.40 23.77
N VAL A 370 -20.21 6.29 23.09
CA VAL A 370 -20.29 7.75 23.29
C VAL A 370 -21.70 8.25 22.94
N MET A 371 -22.27 7.88 21.80
CA MET A 371 -23.63 8.26 21.39
C MET A 371 -24.67 7.83 22.43
N GLY A 372 -24.58 6.60 22.93
CA GLY A 372 -25.45 6.09 23.98
C GLY A 372 -25.35 6.92 25.27
N ARG A 373 -24.12 7.16 25.74
CA ARG A 373 -23.86 7.95 26.95
C ARG A 373 -24.30 9.40 26.81
N VAL A 374 -24.07 10.04 25.67
CA VAL A 374 -24.51 11.43 25.43
C VAL A 374 -26.03 11.50 25.35
N CYS A 375 -26.70 10.60 24.63
CA CYS A 375 -28.16 10.55 24.60
C CYS A 375 -28.75 10.36 26.00
N GLN A 376 -28.14 9.47 26.80
CA GLN A 376 -28.52 9.27 28.20
C GLN A 376 -28.36 10.56 29.03
N THR A 377 -27.22 11.25 28.88
CA THR A 377 -26.94 12.52 29.57
C THR A 377 -27.90 13.63 29.14
N ALA A 378 -28.16 13.78 27.85
CA ALA A 378 -29.10 14.77 27.32
C ALA A 378 -30.52 14.55 27.86
N ALA A 379 -30.97 13.30 27.96
CA ALA A 379 -32.24 12.97 28.58
C ALA A 379 -32.30 13.35 30.07
N ARG A 380 -31.23 13.07 30.84
CA ARG A 380 -31.13 13.49 32.25
C ARG A 380 -31.18 15.01 32.40
N TRP A 381 -30.41 15.73 31.58
CA TRP A 381 -30.35 17.20 31.60
C TRP A 381 -31.71 17.81 31.27
N SER A 382 -32.39 17.28 30.25
CA SER A 382 -33.75 17.68 29.89
C SER A 382 -34.74 17.50 31.05
N GLN A 383 -34.71 16.35 31.74
CA GLN A 383 -35.55 16.09 32.90
C GLN A 383 -35.25 17.01 34.09
N ALA A 384 -34.00 17.46 34.22
CA ALA A 384 -33.57 18.45 35.20
C ALA A 384 -33.88 19.91 34.79
N GLY A 385 -34.51 20.14 33.64
CA GLY A 385 -34.85 21.48 33.13
C GLY A 385 -33.68 22.22 32.49
N ILE A 386 -32.56 21.53 32.23
CA ILE A 386 -31.40 22.08 31.54
C ILE A 386 -31.59 21.89 30.03
N SER A 387 -31.50 22.99 29.28
CA SER A 387 -31.73 22.99 27.82
C SER A 387 -30.45 23.16 27.00
N GLN A 388 -29.29 22.95 27.62
CA GLN A 388 -27.99 23.06 26.94
C GLN A 388 -27.80 21.91 25.97
N ARG A 389 -27.23 22.20 24.80
CA ARG A 389 -26.87 21.17 23.83
C ARG A 389 -25.63 20.39 24.29
N ILE A 390 -25.53 19.14 23.89
CA ILE A 390 -24.34 18.32 24.05
C ILE A 390 -23.80 18.02 22.64
N ALA A 391 -22.59 18.51 22.39
CA ALA A 391 -21.86 18.31 21.15
C ALA A 391 -21.07 16.99 21.19
N ILE A 392 -21.06 16.25 20.07
CA ILE A 392 -20.36 14.97 19.91
C ILE A 392 -19.53 15.01 18.63
N ASN A 393 -18.25 14.72 18.76
CA ASN A 393 -17.34 14.52 17.63
C ASN A 393 -17.62 13.21 16.91
N ILE A 394 -17.75 13.27 15.58
CA ILE A 394 -18.01 12.10 14.71
C ILE A 394 -16.83 11.90 13.77
N SER A 395 -16.22 10.71 13.82
CA SER A 395 -15.12 10.36 12.91
C SER A 395 -15.62 10.04 11.49
N THR A 396 -14.71 10.18 10.52
CA THR A 396 -14.94 9.78 9.12
C THR A 396 -15.33 8.31 8.99
N ARG A 397 -14.73 7.44 9.80
CA ARG A 397 -15.00 6.00 9.75
C ARG A 397 -16.38 5.64 10.30
N GLU A 398 -16.86 6.36 11.31
CA GLU A 398 -18.21 6.19 11.84
C GLU A 398 -19.26 6.62 10.82
N LEU A 399 -19.12 7.82 10.27
CA LEU A 399 -20.10 8.38 9.33
C LEU A 399 -20.16 7.58 8.01
N GLY A 400 -19.04 6.95 7.62
CA GLY A 400 -18.99 6.03 6.48
C GLY A 400 -19.75 4.72 6.67
N GLN A 401 -20.15 4.36 7.90
CA GLN A 401 -20.96 3.17 8.14
C GLN A 401 -22.38 3.38 7.62
N ALA A 402 -22.87 2.42 6.82
CA ALA A 402 -24.18 2.50 6.18
C ALA A 402 -25.35 2.64 7.18
N ASP A 403 -25.17 2.13 8.40
CA ASP A 403 -26.15 2.11 9.47
C ASP A 403 -25.88 3.15 10.58
N PHE A 404 -24.90 4.04 10.43
CA PHE A 404 -24.60 5.09 11.44
C PHE A 404 -25.84 5.89 11.86
N PHE A 405 -26.56 6.45 10.88
CA PHE A 405 -27.76 7.25 11.14
C PHE A 405 -28.87 6.45 11.80
N LEU A 406 -28.96 5.15 11.50
CA LEU A 406 -29.91 4.24 12.15
C LEU A 406 -29.53 4.03 13.62
N ARG A 407 -28.25 3.78 13.92
CA ARG A 407 -27.75 3.61 15.29
C ARG A 407 -27.94 4.87 16.13
N LEU A 408 -27.64 6.05 15.57
CA LEU A 408 -27.87 7.33 16.26
C LEU A 408 -29.36 7.54 16.58
N ARG A 409 -30.25 7.35 15.60
CA ARG A 409 -31.71 7.45 15.82
C ARG A 409 -32.20 6.45 16.86
N HIS A 410 -31.65 5.24 16.85
CA HIS A 410 -31.94 4.21 17.85
C HIS A 410 -31.49 4.64 19.25
N ALA A 411 -30.29 5.21 19.41
CA ALA A 411 -29.79 5.71 20.69
C ALA A 411 -30.66 6.86 21.23
N ILE A 412 -31.03 7.81 20.37
CA ILE A 412 -31.95 8.92 20.68
C ILE A 412 -33.28 8.37 21.22
N ALA A 413 -33.88 7.42 20.49
CA ALA A 413 -35.15 6.81 20.87
C ALA A 413 -35.05 6.00 22.17
N THR A 414 -33.99 5.20 22.33
CA THR A 414 -33.76 4.34 23.50
C THR A 414 -33.67 5.14 24.79
N HIS A 415 -33.01 6.29 24.76
CA HIS A 415 -32.83 7.15 25.93
C HIS A 415 -33.86 8.28 26.04
N ALA A 416 -34.79 8.39 25.07
CA ALA A 416 -35.73 9.51 24.97
C ALA A 416 -35.03 10.88 25.01
N ALA A 417 -33.86 10.98 24.37
CA ALA A 417 -33.10 12.22 24.29
C ALA A 417 -33.82 13.21 23.38
N PRO A 418 -34.03 14.48 23.78
CA PRO A 418 -34.55 15.50 22.87
C PRO A 418 -33.53 15.75 21.76
N PRO A 419 -33.89 15.59 20.46
CA PRO A 419 -32.95 15.82 19.37
C PRO A 419 -32.37 17.23 19.36
N THR A 420 -33.14 18.21 19.85
CA THR A 420 -32.73 19.63 19.98
C THR A 420 -31.58 19.86 20.96
N MET A 421 -31.28 18.88 21.82
CA MET A 421 -30.14 18.92 22.74
C MET A 421 -28.90 18.24 22.18
N LEU A 422 -28.92 17.74 20.94
CA LEU A 422 -27.77 17.08 20.33
C LEU A 422 -27.17 17.96 19.24
N GLU A 423 -25.84 18.03 19.24
CA GLU A 423 -25.05 18.68 18.20
C GLU A 423 -23.99 17.67 17.70
N LEU A 424 -23.92 17.46 16.39
CA LEU A 424 -22.89 16.59 15.79
C LEU A 424 -21.79 17.48 15.23
N GLU A 425 -20.56 17.23 15.65
CA GLU A 425 -19.36 17.92 15.20
C GLU A 425 -18.63 17.02 14.20
N ILE A 426 -18.37 17.57 13.01
CA ILE A 426 -17.81 16.84 11.88
C ILE A 426 -16.69 17.68 11.29
N THR A 427 -15.51 17.10 11.10
CA THR A 427 -14.33 17.85 10.62
C THR A 427 -14.53 18.43 9.21
N GLU A 428 -13.87 19.56 8.93
CA GLU A 428 -13.92 20.23 7.63
C GLU A 428 -13.65 19.27 6.45
N SER A 429 -12.57 18.47 6.53
CA SER A 429 -12.19 17.54 5.45
C SER A 429 -13.27 16.50 5.16
N LEU A 430 -13.91 15.97 6.21
CA LEU A 430 -14.97 14.98 6.06
C LEU A 430 -16.18 15.56 5.33
N VAL A 431 -16.59 16.77 5.71
CA VAL A 431 -17.74 17.44 5.11
C VAL A 431 -17.49 17.80 3.63
N MET A 432 -16.25 18.13 3.29
CA MET A 432 -15.84 18.46 1.93
C MET A 432 -15.77 17.27 0.98
N ASP A 433 -15.84 16.03 1.46
CA ASP A 433 -15.83 14.82 0.61
C ASP A 433 -17.10 13.97 0.75
N MET A 434 -18.13 14.47 1.46
CA MET A 434 -19.37 13.72 1.68
C MET A 434 -20.15 13.41 0.40
N GLU A 435 -20.64 12.18 0.32
CA GLU A 435 -21.55 11.73 -0.72
C GLU A 435 -22.97 12.33 -0.56
N PRO A 436 -23.73 12.52 -1.66
CA PRO A 436 -25.07 13.10 -1.62
C PRO A 436 -26.05 12.40 -0.65
N ARG A 437 -25.94 11.07 -0.50
CA ARG A 437 -26.78 10.29 0.42
C ARG A 437 -26.57 10.68 1.89
N VAL A 438 -25.34 11.00 2.28
CA VAL A 438 -25.00 11.40 3.66
C VAL A 438 -25.58 12.78 3.95
N LEU A 439 -25.48 13.70 2.98
CA LEU A 439 -26.08 15.03 3.07
C LEU A 439 -27.60 14.99 3.26
N GLU A 440 -28.30 14.06 2.60
CA GLU A 440 -29.74 13.86 2.81
C GLU A 440 -30.07 13.37 4.23
N GLN A 441 -29.28 12.44 4.76
CA GLN A 441 -29.45 11.95 6.13
C GLN A 441 -29.21 13.05 7.18
N LEU A 442 -28.19 13.89 6.99
CA LEU A 442 -27.93 15.06 7.84
C LEU A 442 -29.08 16.08 7.78
N ARG A 443 -29.64 16.34 6.58
CA ARG A 443 -30.86 17.17 6.45
C ARG A 443 -32.04 16.56 7.21
N GLY A 444 -32.17 15.24 7.20
CA GLY A 444 -33.16 14.51 7.99
C GLY A 444 -32.99 14.75 9.48
N LEU A 445 -31.78 14.57 10.01
CA LEU A 445 -31.48 14.82 11.43
C LEU A 445 -31.73 16.27 11.85
N ARG A 446 -31.39 17.25 10.99
CA ARG A 446 -31.69 18.66 11.24
C ARG A 446 -33.18 18.94 11.33
N LYS A 447 -33.99 18.30 10.48
CA LYS A 447 -35.46 18.40 10.56
C LYS A 447 -35.99 17.81 11.88
N ASP A 448 -35.34 16.78 12.40
CA ASP A 448 -35.70 16.17 13.69
C ASP A 448 -35.27 17.05 14.89
N GLY A 449 -34.36 18.01 14.67
CA GLY A 449 -33.94 19.01 15.66
C GLY A 449 -32.46 18.95 16.03
N VAL A 450 -31.71 17.95 15.56
CA VAL A 450 -30.27 17.82 15.80
C VAL A 450 -29.51 18.93 15.09
N ARG A 451 -28.55 19.56 15.76
CA ARG A 451 -27.68 20.58 15.15
C ARG A 451 -26.45 19.92 14.53
N ILE A 452 -25.98 20.46 13.42
CA ILE A 452 -24.75 19.99 12.77
C ILE A 452 -23.74 21.14 12.76
N ALA A 453 -22.54 20.88 13.26
CA ALA A 453 -21.43 21.81 13.30
C ALA A 453 -20.24 21.27 12.50
N ILE A 454 -19.53 22.18 11.82
CA ILE A 454 -18.24 21.87 11.21
C ILE A 454 -17.15 22.16 12.24
N ASP A 455 -16.27 21.19 12.45
CA ASP A 455 -15.14 21.29 13.37
C ASP A 455 -13.79 21.52 12.65
N ASP A 456 -12.80 22.01 13.38
CA ASP A 456 -11.43 22.29 12.91
C ASP A 456 -11.34 23.20 11.67
N PHE A 457 -12.29 24.13 11.50
CA PHE A 457 -12.40 24.92 10.28
C PHE A 457 -11.22 25.89 10.10
N GLY A 458 -10.60 25.84 8.92
CA GLY A 458 -9.48 26.68 8.52
C GLY A 458 -8.12 25.97 8.56
N THR A 459 -8.10 24.67 8.87
CA THR A 459 -6.91 23.82 8.78
C THR A 459 -6.70 23.22 7.39
N GLY A 460 -7.73 23.26 6.52
CA GLY A 460 -7.72 22.68 5.17
C GLY A 460 -8.06 23.65 4.03
N TYR A 461 -8.18 23.09 2.81
CA TYR A 461 -8.58 23.83 1.61
C TYR A 461 -10.11 23.86 1.47
N SER A 462 -10.75 24.85 2.07
CA SER A 462 -12.21 25.04 1.96
C SER A 462 -12.65 25.42 0.54
N ASN A 463 -13.53 24.61 -0.06
CA ASN A 463 -14.30 25.06 -1.22
C ASN A 463 -15.54 25.83 -0.72
N LEU A 464 -15.41 27.16 -0.65
CA LEU A 464 -16.47 28.06 -0.17
C LEU A 464 -17.81 27.87 -0.90
N SER A 465 -17.78 27.47 -2.17
CA SER A 465 -19.00 27.16 -2.93
C SER A 465 -19.72 25.94 -2.37
N ARG A 466 -18.97 24.93 -1.93
CA ARG A 466 -19.52 23.71 -1.31
C ARG A 466 -20.10 24.01 0.07
N LEU A 467 -19.45 24.90 0.84
CA LEU A 467 -19.90 25.30 2.18
C LEU A 467 -21.37 25.77 2.20
N LYS A 468 -21.80 26.49 1.16
CA LYS A 468 -23.17 27.00 0.99
C LYS A 468 -24.23 25.89 0.87
N GLU A 469 -23.88 24.72 0.35
CA GLU A 469 -24.83 23.63 0.07
C GLU A 469 -25.03 22.67 1.25
N LEU A 470 -24.17 22.81 2.27
CA LEU A 470 -24.10 21.91 3.40
C LEU A 470 -25.23 22.15 4.38
N PRO A 471 -25.84 21.08 4.91
CA PRO A 471 -26.86 21.20 5.94
C PRO A 471 -26.20 21.40 7.31
N VAL A 472 -25.58 22.55 7.51
CA VAL A 472 -24.88 22.90 8.77
C VAL A 472 -25.52 24.10 9.45
N ASP A 473 -25.36 24.17 10.77
CA ASP A 473 -25.86 25.23 11.64
C ASP A 473 -24.72 26.10 12.18
N ARG A 474 -23.56 25.50 12.45
CA ARG A 474 -22.41 26.19 13.04
C ARG A 474 -21.08 25.80 12.40
N VAL A 475 -20.09 26.67 12.60
CA VAL A 475 -18.70 26.42 12.26
C VAL A 475 -17.84 26.76 13.48
N LYS A 476 -16.98 25.83 13.88
CA LYS A 476 -16.00 25.97 14.94
C LYS A 476 -14.66 26.38 14.31
N ILE A 477 -14.16 27.55 14.68
CA ILE A 477 -12.89 28.09 14.19
C ILE A 477 -11.77 27.48 15.03
N ASP A 478 -10.86 26.76 14.35
CA ASP A 478 -9.72 26.12 15.01
C ASP A 478 -8.80 27.14 15.70
N ARG A 479 -8.18 26.69 16.79
CA ARG A 479 -7.25 27.48 17.59
C ARG A 479 -6.09 28.07 16.77
N SER A 480 -5.66 27.40 15.69
CA SER A 480 -4.53 27.87 14.87
C SER A 480 -4.80 29.21 14.18
N LEU A 481 -6.07 29.53 13.87
CA LEU A 481 -6.45 30.82 13.28
C LEU A 481 -6.47 31.96 14.29
N VAL A 482 -6.63 31.65 15.58
CA VAL A 482 -6.84 32.66 16.63
C VAL A 482 -5.68 32.78 17.61
N ARG A 483 -4.72 31.85 17.59
CA ARG A 483 -3.53 31.87 18.44
C ARG A 483 -2.83 33.23 18.45
N ASP A 484 -2.57 33.77 17.27
CA ASP A 484 -1.77 34.99 17.08
C ASP A 484 -2.64 36.26 16.91
N ILE A 485 -3.96 36.17 17.14
CA ILE A 485 -4.90 37.27 16.85
C ILE A 485 -4.69 38.51 17.74
N ALA A 486 -4.14 38.32 18.94
CA ALA A 486 -3.83 39.42 19.85
C ALA A 486 -2.62 40.25 19.38
N THR A 487 -1.69 39.68 18.60
CA THR A 487 -0.42 40.32 18.24
C THR A 487 -0.25 40.57 16.74
N SER A 488 -0.92 39.81 15.87
CA SER A 488 -0.79 39.88 14.41
C SER A 488 -1.99 40.55 13.74
N ALA A 489 -1.74 41.64 13.01
CA ALA A 489 -2.76 42.30 12.19
C ALA A 489 -3.23 41.43 11.00
N GLU A 490 -2.33 40.60 10.47
CA GLU A 490 -2.66 39.64 9.41
C GLU A 490 -3.62 38.57 9.92
N ALA A 491 -3.35 37.99 11.10
CA ALA A 491 -4.24 37.02 11.72
C ALA A 491 -5.64 37.60 11.98
N ARG A 492 -5.71 38.86 12.46
CA ARG A 492 -6.99 39.58 12.64
C ARG A 492 -7.76 39.74 11.33
N THR A 493 -7.04 40.07 10.24
CA THR A 493 -7.65 40.29 8.93
C THR A 493 -8.21 38.99 8.36
N ILE A 494 -7.43 37.90 8.43
CA ILE A 494 -7.85 36.56 7.98
C ILE A 494 -9.05 36.10 8.80
N CYS A 495 -8.96 36.15 10.14
CA CYS A 495 -10.05 35.77 11.02
C CYS A 495 -11.33 36.57 10.75
N SER A 496 -11.23 37.90 10.60
CA SER A 496 -12.39 38.74 10.30
C SER A 496 -13.04 38.41 8.96
N ALA A 497 -12.26 38.09 7.93
CA ALA A 497 -12.79 37.68 6.63
C ALA A 497 -13.52 36.33 6.71
N VAL A 498 -12.94 35.36 7.42
CA VAL A 498 -13.52 34.03 7.64
C VAL A 498 -14.83 34.12 8.42
N VAL A 499 -14.83 34.84 9.56
CA VAL A 499 -16.02 35.04 10.39
C VAL A 499 -17.13 35.72 9.59
N GLY A 500 -16.81 36.80 8.86
CA GLY A 500 -17.79 37.52 8.05
C GLY A 500 -18.41 36.65 6.95
N LEU A 501 -17.62 35.75 6.35
CA LEU A 501 -18.12 34.80 5.35
C LEU A 501 -19.08 33.77 5.97
N ILE A 502 -18.71 33.16 7.10
CA ILE A 502 -19.54 32.15 7.77
C ILE A 502 -20.87 32.77 8.21
N GLN A 503 -20.83 33.94 8.83
CA GLN A 503 -22.03 34.67 9.25
C GLN A 503 -22.88 35.11 8.04
N GLY A 504 -22.24 35.51 6.93
CA GLY A 504 -22.92 35.86 5.69
C GLY A 504 -23.67 34.67 5.04
N LEU A 505 -23.26 33.44 5.33
CA LEU A 505 -23.96 32.21 4.94
C LEU A 505 -25.07 31.80 5.93
N GLY A 506 -25.26 32.57 7.01
CA GLY A 506 -26.30 32.34 8.02
C GLY A 506 -25.93 31.29 9.08
N MET A 507 -24.65 30.96 9.22
CA MET A 507 -24.16 30.01 10.21
C MET A 507 -23.65 30.72 11.47
N GLU A 508 -23.79 30.08 12.64
CA GLU A 508 -23.18 30.57 13.87
C GLU A 508 -21.69 30.24 13.91
N VAL A 509 -20.90 31.13 14.51
CA VAL A 509 -19.46 30.94 14.69
C VAL A 509 -19.17 30.64 16.15
N VAL A 510 -18.47 29.54 16.40
CA VAL A 510 -17.85 29.22 17.70
C VAL A 510 -16.35 29.34 17.53
N VAL A 511 -15.66 30.00 18.44
CA VAL A 511 -14.20 30.09 18.39
C VAL A 511 -13.59 29.25 19.49
N GLU A 512 -12.67 28.38 19.09
CA GLU A 512 -12.02 27.43 19.98
C GLU A 512 -10.63 27.86 20.43
N GLY A 513 -10.13 27.21 21.48
CA GLY A 513 -8.76 27.42 21.96
C GLY A 513 -8.50 28.82 22.52
N ILE A 514 -9.51 29.46 23.11
CA ILE A 514 -9.32 30.75 23.79
C ILE A 514 -8.47 30.54 25.06
N GLU A 515 -7.32 31.19 25.09
CA GLU A 515 -6.33 31.11 26.18
C GLU A 515 -6.15 32.44 26.95
N SER A 516 -6.61 33.57 26.38
CA SER A 516 -6.48 34.88 27.02
C SER A 516 -7.66 35.81 26.80
N GLU A 517 -7.85 36.76 27.73
CA GLU A 517 -8.84 37.83 27.61
C GLU A 517 -8.57 38.72 26.39
N ALA A 518 -7.30 38.96 26.06
CA ALA A 518 -6.91 39.76 24.89
C ALA A 518 -7.38 39.15 23.56
N GLN A 519 -7.37 37.81 23.43
CA GLN A 519 -7.94 37.13 22.26
C GLN A 519 -9.46 37.37 22.20
N MET A 520 -10.16 37.24 23.32
CA MET A 520 -11.61 37.45 23.39
C MET A 520 -12.02 38.87 23.03
N ASP A 521 -11.31 39.88 23.52
CA ASP A 521 -11.63 41.29 23.23
C ASP A 521 -11.56 41.58 21.73
N VAL A 522 -10.52 41.07 21.05
CA VAL A 522 -10.37 41.21 19.60
C VAL A 522 -11.48 40.46 18.86
N LEU A 523 -11.78 39.22 19.27
CA LEU A 523 -12.82 38.40 18.63
C LEU A 523 -14.23 38.97 18.84
N ARG A 524 -14.49 39.61 19.98
CA ARG A 524 -15.73 40.36 20.23
C ARG A 524 -15.89 41.54 19.28
N ILE A 525 -14.81 42.26 18.99
CA ILE A 525 -14.82 43.36 18.00
C ILE A 525 -15.09 42.82 16.59
N ILE A 526 -14.55 41.64 16.25
CA ILE A 526 -14.80 40.95 14.98
C ILE A 526 -16.26 40.46 14.86
N GLY A 527 -16.99 40.36 15.97
CA GLY A 527 -18.40 39.98 16.01
C GLY A 527 -18.65 38.51 16.40
N CYS A 528 -17.67 37.85 17.03
CA CYS A 528 -17.85 36.52 17.61
C CYS A 528 -18.45 36.62 19.02
N THR A 529 -19.41 35.75 19.32
CA THR A 529 -20.12 35.74 20.61
C THR A 529 -19.99 34.41 21.36
N LEU A 530 -19.74 33.30 20.66
CA LEU A 530 -19.60 31.97 21.26
C LEU A 530 -18.12 31.59 21.33
N PHE A 531 -17.67 31.23 22.52
CA PHE A 531 -16.27 30.93 22.79
C PHE A 531 -16.10 29.65 23.59
N GLN A 532 -15.03 28.93 23.29
CA GLN A 532 -14.58 27.75 24.01
C GLN A 532 -13.07 27.80 24.19
N GLY A 533 -12.58 27.42 25.37
CA GLY A 533 -11.14 27.39 25.65
C GLY A 533 -10.81 27.36 27.13
N TYR A 534 -9.54 27.10 27.45
CA TYR A 534 -9.08 26.94 28.83
C TYR A 534 -9.10 28.22 29.64
N HIS A 535 -9.13 29.38 28.99
CA HIS A 535 -9.36 30.66 29.68
C HIS A 535 -10.75 30.72 30.32
N LEU A 536 -11.75 30.08 29.70
CA LEU A 536 -13.13 30.07 30.16
C LEU A 536 -13.36 28.94 31.16
N ALA A 537 -13.08 27.71 30.73
CA ALA A 537 -13.21 26.53 31.56
C ALA A 537 -12.44 25.35 30.96
N ARG A 538 -11.89 24.51 31.83
CA ARG A 538 -11.38 23.20 31.45
C ARG A 538 -12.51 22.18 31.36
N PRO A 539 -12.35 21.11 30.58
CA PRO A 539 -13.26 19.96 30.63
C PRO A 539 -13.38 19.42 32.06
N THR A 540 -14.59 19.08 32.48
CA THR A 540 -14.87 18.55 33.83
C THR A 540 -15.94 17.45 33.78
N GLY A 541 -16.07 16.66 34.85
CA GLY A 541 -17.13 15.66 34.95
C GLY A 541 -18.53 16.30 35.00
N GLU A 542 -19.56 15.52 34.68
CA GLU A 542 -20.96 16.00 34.59
C GLU A 542 -21.42 16.78 35.84
N GLN A 543 -21.08 16.30 37.05
CA GLN A 543 -21.52 16.93 38.30
C GLN A 543 -20.91 18.32 38.49
N ASP A 544 -19.60 18.44 38.29
CA ASP A 544 -18.89 19.72 38.41
C ASP A 544 -19.34 20.70 37.32
N TYR A 545 -19.51 20.20 36.09
CA TYR A 545 -20.03 20.97 34.98
C TYR A 545 -21.41 21.57 35.31
N LEU A 546 -22.34 20.75 35.79
CA LEU A 546 -23.69 21.21 36.13
C LEU A 546 -23.71 22.15 37.34
N ALA A 547 -22.82 21.97 38.32
CA ALA A 547 -22.70 22.88 39.45
C ALA A 547 -22.28 24.29 39.01
N GLN A 548 -21.40 24.38 38.00
CA GLN A 548 -20.90 25.66 37.50
C GLN A 548 -21.79 26.27 36.41
N PHE A 549 -22.34 25.46 35.51
CA PHE A 549 -22.99 25.91 34.27
C PHE A 549 -24.46 25.48 34.14
N GLY A 550 -24.97 24.58 34.99
CA GLY A 550 -26.33 24.03 34.90
C GLY A 550 -27.44 24.99 35.36
N GLY A 551 -27.12 26.04 36.12
CA GLY A 551 -28.09 27.00 36.65
C GLY A 551 -28.47 28.12 35.68
N GLN A 552 -29.70 28.66 35.81
CA GLN A 552 -29.98 30.04 35.37
C GLN A 552 -29.31 31.01 36.35
N PRO A 553 -28.69 32.11 35.89
CA PRO A 553 -27.67 32.82 36.67
C PRO A 553 -28.22 33.38 37.99
N ALA A 554 -27.47 33.16 39.07
CA ALA A 554 -27.36 34.18 40.10
C ALA A 554 -26.71 35.40 39.44
N LEU A 555 -27.40 36.53 39.47
CA LEU A 555 -26.86 37.83 39.10
C LEU A 555 -25.47 37.99 39.71
N LEU A 556 -24.43 38.05 38.87
CA LEU A 556 -23.16 38.66 39.23
C LEU A 556 -23.46 40.14 39.51
N ALA A 557 -23.83 40.41 40.76
CA ALA A 557 -23.68 41.73 41.34
C ALA A 557 -22.19 42.04 41.24
N ARG A 558 -21.83 42.87 40.24
CA ARG A 558 -20.61 43.65 40.27
C ARG A 558 -20.69 44.50 41.53
N ASP A 559 -19.98 44.09 42.57
CA ASP A 559 -19.62 44.97 43.67
C ASP A 559 -18.88 46.17 43.06
N ALA A 560 -19.55 47.32 43.07
CA ALA A 560 -18.89 48.59 43.03
C ALA A 560 -18.19 48.76 44.38
N GLY A 561 -16.85 48.64 44.37
CA GLY A 561 -15.95 48.96 45.47
C GLY A 561 -14.69 49.58 44.92
#